data_AF-A0A1S3DCN8-F1
#
_entry.id   AF-A0A1S3DCN8-F1
#
_cell.length_a   1.000
_cell.length_b   1.000
_cell.length_c   1.000
_cell.angle_alpha   90.00
_cell.angle_beta   90.00
_cell.angle_gamma   90.00
#
_symmetry.space_group_name_H-M   'P 1'
#
loop_
_entity.id
_entity.type
_entity.pdbx_description
1 polymer ?
#
loop_
_entity_poly.entity_id
_entity_poly.type
_entity_poly.pdbx_seq_one_letter_code
_entity_poly.pdbx_strand_id
1 'polypeptide(L)'
;MDDKKMDTDNYYLPPEKKGGFESFAKFLYNAETGQIIGRTPSSWAKILVFYTIFYIVLSIFFGILMFLFYQTLDYKIPKWQLDKSLIGTNPVQSPAIQPPAARPVRNRRPPVRFGDYVLY
;
A
#
# COMPACT_ATOMS: atom_id res chain seq x y z
N MET A 1 12.26 66.67 -21.38
CA MET A 1 10.99 66.12 -20.84
C MET A 1 10.99 64.68 -21.34
N ASP A 2 11.65 63.77 -20.63
CA ASP A 2 12.07 62.47 -21.16
C ASP A 2 11.99 61.38 -20.08
N ASP A 3 10.81 61.23 -19.48
CA ASP A 3 10.68 60.36 -18.31
C ASP A 3 9.26 59.78 -18.20
N LYS A 4 8.69 59.40 -19.34
CA LYS A 4 7.52 58.49 -19.37
C LYS A 4 7.68 57.37 -20.40
N LYS A 5 8.76 56.60 -20.28
CA LYS A 5 8.79 55.21 -20.77
C LYS A 5 8.42 54.29 -19.62
N MET A 6 7.16 54.42 -19.20
CA MET A 6 6.56 53.61 -18.14
C MET A 6 6.08 52.29 -18.77
N ASP A 7 6.81 51.21 -18.51
CA ASP A 7 6.29 49.86 -18.21
C ASP A 7 5.26 49.19 -19.16
N THR A 8 5.04 49.70 -20.37
CA THR A 8 4.04 49.13 -21.31
C THR A 8 4.55 47.95 -22.12
N ASP A 9 5.86 47.70 -22.13
CA ASP A 9 6.46 46.71 -23.04
C ASP A 9 6.58 45.31 -22.42
N ASN A 10 6.26 45.15 -21.13
CA ASN A 10 6.43 43.90 -20.38
C ASN A 10 5.15 43.06 -20.22
N TYR A 11 4.05 43.41 -20.91
CA TYR A 11 2.78 42.68 -20.79
C TYR A 11 2.52 41.67 -21.93
N TYR A 12 3.26 41.76 -23.03
CA TYR A 12 3.05 40.92 -24.23
C TYR A 12 4.09 39.83 -24.43
N LEU A 13 5.06 39.69 -23.52
CA LEU A 13 6.02 38.60 -23.61
C LEU A 13 5.26 37.28 -23.40
N PRO A 14 5.32 36.33 -24.35
CA PRO A 14 4.80 34.99 -24.10
C PRO A 14 5.45 34.49 -22.82
N PRO A 15 4.69 33.86 -21.91
CA PRO A 15 5.22 33.41 -20.64
C PRO A 15 6.48 32.61 -20.93
N GLU A 16 7.59 32.94 -20.24
CA GLU A 16 8.84 32.22 -20.41
C GLU A 16 8.55 30.73 -20.42
N LYS A 17 9.05 30.03 -21.44
CA LYS A 17 8.81 28.61 -21.67
C LYS A 17 9.56 27.80 -20.60
N LYS A 18 9.06 27.89 -19.37
CA LYS A 18 9.61 27.24 -18.18
C LYS A 18 9.48 25.75 -18.37
N GLY A 19 10.56 25.01 -18.12
CA GLY A 19 10.57 23.56 -18.26
C GLY A 19 9.41 22.94 -17.47
N GLY A 20 8.88 21.79 -17.91
CA GLY A 20 7.68 21.19 -17.29
C GLY A 20 7.79 21.05 -15.76
N PHE A 21 9.00 20.83 -15.25
CA PHE A 21 9.29 20.75 -13.81
C PHE A 21 9.26 22.10 -13.09
N GLU A 22 9.74 23.18 -13.72
CA GLU A 22 9.68 24.54 -13.17
C GLU A 22 8.24 25.07 -13.13
N SER A 23 7.44 24.71 -14.15
CA SER A 23 6.01 25.01 -14.18
C SER A 23 5.24 24.24 -13.11
N PHE A 24 5.59 22.96 -12.88
CA PHE A 24 5.02 22.16 -11.79
C PHE A 24 5.41 22.68 -10.41
N ALA A 25 6.68 23.06 -10.22
CA ALA A 25 7.16 23.65 -8.97
C ALA A 25 6.47 24.99 -8.67
N LYS A 26 6.29 25.86 -9.67
CA LYS A 26 5.51 27.12 -9.53
C LYS A 26 4.03 26.87 -9.24
N PHE A 27 3.45 25.81 -9.82
CA PHE A 27 2.07 25.39 -9.52
C PHE A 27 1.92 24.92 -8.08
N LEU A 28 2.92 24.19 -7.57
CA LEU A 28 2.93 23.67 -6.20
C LEU A 28 3.18 24.78 -5.17
N TYR A 29 4.11 25.69 -5.48
CA TYR A 29 4.53 26.79 -4.62
C TYR A 29 4.83 28.05 -5.44
N ASN A 30 4.01 29.09 -5.27
CA ASN A 30 4.29 30.39 -5.83
C ASN A 30 5.09 31.23 -4.81
N ALA A 31 6.41 31.32 -4.99
CA ALA A 31 7.31 32.03 -4.07
C ALA A 31 7.02 33.53 -3.92
N GLU A 32 6.41 34.17 -4.92
CA GLU A 32 6.09 35.62 -4.88
C GLU A 32 4.89 35.94 -3.99
N THR A 33 3.92 35.02 -3.93
CA THR A 33 2.67 35.20 -3.15
C THR A 33 2.59 34.28 -1.94
N GLY A 34 3.55 33.36 -1.78
CA GLY A 34 3.59 32.34 -0.73
C GLY A 34 2.44 31.33 -0.81
N GLN A 35 1.73 31.24 -1.94
CA GLN A 35 0.59 30.35 -2.10
C GLN A 35 1.07 28.92 -2.36
N ILE A 36 0.51 27.98 -1.59
CA ILE A 36 0.75 26.54 -1.74
C ILE A 36 -0.48 25.96 -2.43
N ILE A 37 -0.32 25.40 -3.63
CA ILE A 37 -1.39 24.74 -4.41
C ILE A 37 -2.65 25.62 -4.47
N GLY A 38 -2.46 26.88 -4.89
CA GLY A 38 -3.56 27.84 -5.09
C GLY A 38 -4.28 28.33 -3.83
N ARG A 39 -3.74 28.08 -2.62
CA ARG A 39 -4.29 28.63 -1.36
C ARG A 39 -3.22 29.25 -0.47
N THR A 40 -3.64 30.19 0.37
CA THR A 40 -2.76 30.83 1.35
C THR A 40 -2.37 29.84 2.45
N PRO A 41 -1.14 29.91 2.98
CA PRO A 41 -0.64 29.00 4.01
C PRO A 41 -1.45 29.11 5.30
N SER A 42 -2.06 30.27 5.57
CA SER A 42 -2.99 30.47 6.68
C SER A 42 -4.24 29.60 6.59
N SER A 43 -4.81 29.43 5.38
CA SER A 43 -5.96 28.55 5.17
C SER A 43 -5.56 27.07 5.29
N TRP A 44 -4.40 26.72 4.75
CA TRP A 44 -3.80 25.39 4.91
C TRP A 44 -3.58 25.01 6.37
N ALA A 45 -3.04 25.92 7.19
CA ALA A 45 -2.83 25.68 8.61
C ALA A 45 -4.16 25.39 9.33
N LYS A 46 -5.24 26.11 9.02
CA LYS A 46 -6.58 25.85 9.59
C LYS A 46 -7.10 24.46 9.22
N ILE A 47 -6.96 24.08 7.96
CA ILE A 47 -7.36 22.76 7.46
C ILE A 47 -6.56 21.68 8.19
N LEU A 48 -5.24 21.80 8.23
CA LEU A 48 -4.38 20.81 8.88
C LEU A 48 -4.70 20.66 10.37
N VAL A 49 -4.82 21.77 11.12
CA VAL A 49 -5.15 21.73 12.55
C VAL A 49 -6.51 21.08 12.79
N PHE A 50 -7.51 21.42 11.98
CA PHE A 50 -8.84 20.80 12.06
C PHE A 50 -8.79 19.28 11.85
N TYR A 51 -8.11 18.83 10.78
CA TYR A 51 -7.98 17.40 10.49
C TYR A 51 -7.14 16.68 11.54
N THR A 52 -6.07 17.26 12.06
CA THR A 52 -5.24 16.66 13.11
C THR A 52 -6.08 16.37 14.35
N ILE A 53 -6.82 17.36 14.86
CA ILE A 53 -7.67 17.17 16.06
C ILE A 53 -8.75 16.12 15.79
N PHE A 54 -9.41 16.20 14.63
CA PHE A 54 -10.42 15.23 14.22
C PHE A 54 -9.89 13.80 14.20
N TYR A 55 -8.72 13.57 13.60
CA TYR A 55 -8.13 12.23 13.52
C TYR A 55 -7.60 11.73 14.86
N ILE A 56 -7.14 12.60 15.75
CA ILE A 56 -6.77 12.20 17.12
C ILE A 56 -7.99 11.64 17.86
N VAL A 57 -9.12 12.36 17.81
CA VAL A 57 -10.36 11.90 18.46
C VAL A 57 -10.83 10.58 17.83
N LEU A 58 -10.78 10.46 16.50
CA LEU A 58 -11.14 9.24 15.79
C LEU A 58 -10.24 8.06 16.19
N SER A 59 -8.93 8.29 16.31
CA SER A 59 -7.94 7.28 16.70
C SER A 59 -8.15 6.81 18.13
N ILE A 60 -8.44 7.73 19.06
CA ILE A 60 -8.76 7.39 20.45
C ILE A 60 -10.07 6.59 20.51
N PHE A 61 -11.11 7.04 19.82
CA PHE A 61 -12.39 6.31 19.75
C PHE A 61 -12.20 4.88 19.23
N PHE A 62 -11.46 4.72 18.13
CA PHE A 62 -11.12 3.40 17.60
C PHE A 62 -10.27 2.57 18.57
N GLY A 63 -9.32 3.21 19.26
CA GLY A 63 -8.50 2.58 20.29
C GLY A 63 -9.32 2.06 21.48
N ILE A 64 -10.34 2.81 21.91
CA ILE A 64 -11.28 2.39 22.97
C ILE A 64 -12.09 1.18 22.50
N LEU A 65 -12.59 1.20 21.26
CA LEU A 65 -13.31 0.05 20.69
C LEU A 65 -12.42 -1.20 20.62
N MET A 66 -11.16 -1.04 20.20
CA MET A 66 -10.18 -2.13 20.21
C MET A 66 -9.86 -2.61 21.62
N PHE A 67 -9.68 -1.70 22.58
CA PHE A 67 -9.44 -2.06 23.98
C PHE A 67 -10.59 -2.86 24.57
N LEU A 68 -11.84 -2.43 24.35
CA LEU A 68 -13.01 -3.17 24.78
C LEU A 68 -13.10 -4.55 24.10
N PHE A 69 -12.77 -4.63 22.80
CA PHE A 69 -12.69 -5.89 22.09
C PHE A 69 -11.67 -6.85 22.73
N TYR A 70 -10.48 -6.37 23.09
CA TYR A 70 -9.48 -7.18 23.78
C TYR A 70 -9.95 -7.68 25.15
N GLN A 71 -10.77 -6.92 25.87
CA GLN A 71 -11.38 -7.41 27.12
C GLN A 71 -12.36 -8.57 26.89
N THR A 72 -12.98 -8.65 25.71
CA THR A 72 -13.88 -9.76 25.36
C THR A 72 -13.16 -11.00 24.80
N LEU A 73 -11.84 -10.92 24.60
CA LEU A 73 -11.02 -12.04 24.14
C LEU A 73 -10.36 -12.75 25.33
N ASP A 74 -10.60 -14.05 25.45
CA ASP A 74 -9.81 -14.91 26.33
C ASP A 74 -8.44 -15.17 25.67
N TYR A 75 -7.35 -14.82 26.38
CA TYR A 75 -5.98 -14.98 25.88
C TYR A 75 -5.56 -16.45 25.74
N LYS A 76 -6.20 -17.37 26.49
CA LYS A 76 -5.74 -18.75 26.57
C LYS A 76 -6.24 -19.64 25.45
N ILE A 77 -7.42 -19.37 24.89
CA ILE A 77 -8.07 -20.25 23.90
C ILE A 77 -8.76 -19.38 22.85
N PRO A 78 -8.48 -19.56 21.55
CA PRO A 78 -9.12 -18.77 20.50
C PRO A 78 -10.64 -19.04 20.47
N LYS A 79 -11.45 -17.98 20.51
CA LYS A 79 -12.93 -18.08 20.59
C LYS A 79 -13.57 -18.82 19.41
N TRP A 80 -12.94 -18.76 18.24
CA TRP A 80 -13.39 -19.44 17.03
C TRP A 80 -12.37 -20.50 16.65
N GLN A 81 -12.32 -21.60 17.40
CA GLN A 81 -11.59 -22.79 16.99
C GLN A 81 -12.28 -23.43 15.80
N LEU A 82 -11.47 -23.84 14.84
CA LEU A 82 -11.84 -24.44 13.57
C LEU A 82 -12.42 -25.87 13.75
N ASP A 83 -12.96 -26.20 14.92
CA ASP A 83 -13.55 -27.50 15.24
C ASP A 83 -14.84 -27.76 14.44
N LYS A 84 -15.36 -26.72 13.76
CA LYS A 84 -16.47 -26.80 12.78
C LYS A 84 -16.07 -26.61 11.33
N SER A 85 -14.77 -26.62 10.99
CA SER A 85 -14.38 -26.66 9.57
C SER A 85 -14.59 -28.06 8.99
N LEU A 86 -14.90 -28.12 7.70
CA LEU A 86 -15.04 -29.37 6.94
C LEU A 86 -13.80 -30.29 7.03
N ILE A 87 -12.65 -29.75 7.45
CA ILE A 87 -11.38 -30.48 7.61
C ILE A 87 -11.18 -31.05 9.03
N GLY A 88 -11.97 -30.61 10.01
CA GLY A 88 -11.98 -31.13 11.38
C GLY A 88 -10.63 -31.01 12.11
N THR A 89 -10.62 -31.29 13.40
CA THR A 89 -9.45 -31.35 14.29
C THR A 89 -8.50 -32.53 13.97
N ASN A 90 -8.33 -32.88 12.70
CA ASN A 90 -7.30 -33.80 12.29
C ASN A 90 -6.01 -32.99 12.07
N PRO A 91 -4.97 -33.15 12.90
CA PRO A 91 -3.69 -32.51 12.63
C PRO A 91 -3.26 -32.97 11.23
N VAL A 92 -3.07 -32.01 10.32
CA VAL A 92 -2.59 -32.30 8.97
C VAL A 92 -1.24 -32.98 9.13
N GLN A 93 -1.23 -34.30 9.00
CA GLN A 93 0.00 -35.08 8.89
C GLN A 93 0.67 -34.57 7.61
N SER A 94 1.66 -33.69 7.76
CA SER A 94 2.37 -33.10 6.64
C SER A 94 2.74 -34.23 5.67
N PRO A 95 2.31 -34.21 4.38
CA PRO A 95 2.49 -35.33 3.45
C PRO A 95 3.95 -35.79 3.29
N ALA A 96 4.90 -34.94 3.73
CA ALA A 96 6.33 -35.19 3.78
C ALA A 96 6.78 -36.22 4.85
N ILE A 97 6.01 -36.48 5.92
CA ILE A 97 6.37 -37.43 7.00
C ILE A 97 5.56 -38.73 6.90
N GLN A 98 5.42 -39.26 5.69
CA GLN A 98 4.99 -40.65 5.53
C GLN A 98 6.22 -41.57 5.70
N PRO A 99 6.17 -42.57 6.60
CA PRO A 99 7.25 -43.54 6.70
C PRO A 99 7.48 -44.17 5.32
N PRO A 100 8.74 -44.43 4.92
CA PRO A 100 9.08 -44.97 3.59
C PRO A 100 8.31 -46.24 3.22
N ALA A 101 7.86 -47.01 4.22
CA ALA A 101 7.07 -48.22 4.07
C ALA A 101 5.60 -47.98 3.67
N ALA A 102 5.05 -46.78 3.91
CA ALA A 102 3.67 -46.43 3.55
C ALA A 102 3.57 -45.73 2.19
N ARG A 103 4.70 -45.44 1.52
CA ARG A 103 4.66 -44.94 0.15
C ARG A 103 4.28 -46.11 -0.76
N PRO A 104 3.17 -46.03 -1.53
CA PRO A 104 2.92 -47.02 -2.55
C PRO A 104 4.12 -47.02 -3.51
N VAL A 105 4.78 -48.17 -3.66
CA VAL A 105 5.82 -48.36 -4.68
C VAL A 105 5.11 -48.19 -6.02
N ARG A 106 5.08 -46.95 -6.51
CA ARG A 106 4.49 -46.65 -7.82
C ARG A 106 5.30 -47.45 -8.81
N ASN A 107 4.65 -48.42 -9.46
CA ASN A 107 5.25 -49.27 -10.49
C ASN A 107 5.66 -48.39 -11.68
N ARG A 108 6.79 -47.70 -11.55
CA ARG A 108 7.38 -46.94 -12.64
C ARG A 108 7.96 -48.00 -13.55
N ARG A 109 7.30 -48.23 -14.69
CA ARG A 109 7.90 -49.02 -15.76
C ARG A 109 9.32 -48.48 -16.00
N PRO A 110 10.33 -49.34 -16.16
CA PRO A 110 11.67 -48.87 -16.46
C PRO A 110 11.61 -47.99 -17.71
N PRO A 111 12.40 -46.91 -17.79
CA PRO A 111 12.48 -46.13 -19.02
C PRO A 111 12.94 -47.08 -20.14
N VAL A 112 12.19 -47.14 -21.24
CA VAL A 112 12.58 -47.90 -22.43
C VAL A 112 13.93 -47.37 -22.86
N ARG A 113 14.96 -48.22 -22.85
CA ARG A 113 16.30 -47.84 -23.28
C ARG A 113 16.27 -47.80 -24.81
N PHE A 114 16.75 -46.71 -25.40
CA PHE A 114 16.82 -46.53 -26.87
C PHE A 114 17.71 -47.58 -27.59
N GLY A 115 18.28 -48.55 -26.88
CA GLY A 115 19.10 -49.65 -27.43
C GLY A 115 18.32 -50.92 -27.77
N ASP A 116 17.04 -51.04 -27.40
CA ASP A 116 16.26 -52.27 -27.58
C ASP A 116 15.66 -52.42 -29.00
N TYR A 117 16.06 -51.56 -29.95
CA TYR A 117 15.53 -51.51 -31.33
C TYR A 117 16.57 -51.88 -32.40
N VAL A 118 17.67 -52.52 -32.03
CA VAL A 118 18.66 -53.05 -32.97
C VAL A 118 19.01 -54.48 -32.56
N LEU A 119 18.18 -55.45 -32.96
CA LEU A 119 18.54 -56.83 -33.32
C LEU A 119 17.27 -57.59 -33.76
N TYR A 120 17.21 -57.85 -35.08
CA TYR A 120 16.26 -58.65 -35.88
C TYR A 120 14.85 -58.10 -36.12
#